data_AF-A0A959RW53-F1
#
_entry.id   AF-A0A959RW53-F1
#
_cell.length_a   1.000
_cell.length_b   1.000
_cell.length_c   1.000
_cell.angle_alpha   90.00
_cell.angle_beta   90.00
_cell.angle_gamma   90.00
#
_symmetry.space_group_name_H-M   'P 1'
#
loop_
_entity.id
_entity.type
_entity.pdbx_description
1 polymer ?
#
loop_
_entity_poly.entity_id
_entity_poly.type
_entity_poly.pdbx_seq_one_letter_code
_entity_poly.pdbx_strand_id
1 'polypeptide(L)'
;MISENNKVSLNFLMLFLFVVVSITFGQENKTGLDYRKSTKNILEKIADRILAETTYQFIDEETGKTYKSTKGLPPKLSVKVESKYNDWHYTNGVLNFAMNELGNYLGEKKYAEFVDKNFDFVFNNGDLDYFKNLYDEQKKKDWFSVRAVNWHMFYRMVRLDDCGTIGASLIEVYKKDPQPKYKDYIDLVAKHILITEPRLSDGTISRYWPHENTIWADDLFMSVAFLARMGKLTGEHKYFDDAVHQVKQYYKYLWNEDKEIYYHCYHTDLEQNGVANWARANGWIFMAQADLLEVLPKEYPGREDVINIFKKQAEGIARWQSENGLWHQLLDKNDSYLETSASAMFVFGLARGVNRGWIDQDFSYVADIGWDGVLENIDEEGHVKNICVGTGIMPALSFYYKRPVESNIPMGEGPVLRAGVEILQMEKYHELPARAKYDRIIKEAN
;
A
#
# COMPACT_ATOMS: atom_id res chain seq x y z
N MET A 1 -64.50 3.15 73.17
CA MET A 1 -64.78 1.70 73.10
C MET A 1 -63.69 1.12 72.22
N ILE A 2 -62.66 0.53 72.85
CA ILE A 2 -62.42 -0.94 72.91
C ILE A 2 -62.01 -1.46 71.52
N SER A 3 -60.87 -2.12 71.29
CA SER A 3 -59.70 -2.50 72.09
C SER A 3 -58.75 -3.28 71.17
N GLU A 4 -57.44 -3.20 71.42
CA GLU A 4 -56.50 -4.35 71.58
C GLU A 4 -56.32 -5.38 70.43
N ASN A 5 -55.16 -6.00 70.17
CA ASN A 5 -54.04 -6.32 71.06
C ASN A 5 -52.78 -6.74 70.28
N ASN A 6 -51.64 -6.56 70.96
CA ASN A 6 -50.30 -7.14 70.78
C ASN A 6 -50.17 -8.51 70.08
N LYS A 7 -49.09 -8.70 69.29
CA LYS A 7 -47.90 -9.51 69.66
C LYS A 7 -46.91 -9.73 68.50
N VAL A 8 -45.64 -9.70 68.87
CA VAL A 8 -44.45 -10.10 68.11
C VAL A 8 -44.47 -11.61 67.79
N SER A 9 -44.16 -12.01 66.56
CA SER A 9 -43.30 -13.19 66.31
C SER A 9 -42.67 -13.15 64.91
N LEU A 10 -41.34 -13.22 64.92
CA LEU A 10 -40.45 -13.58 63.82
C LEU A 10 -40.87 -14.93 63.21
N ASN A 11 -40.93 -15.05 61.87
CA ASN A 11 -40.40 -16.20 61.12
C ASN A 11 -40.54 -16.04 59.59
N PHE A 12 -39.38 -16.00 58.94
CA PHE A 12 -39.02 -16.59 57.65
C PHE A 12 -40.15 -17.05 56.70
N LEU A 13 -40.28 -16.41 55.53
CA LEU A 13 -39.77 -16.93 54.24
C LEU A 13 -40.29 -16.02 53.10
N MET A 14 -39.43 -15.15 52.58
CA MET A 14 -39.71 -14.29 51.43
C MET A 14 -39.50 -15.12 50.16
N LEU A 15 -40.58 -15.59 49.52
CA LEU A 15 -40.50 -16.22 48.20
C LEU A 15 -40.71 -15.13 47.13
N PHE A 16 -39.67 -14.34 46.86
CA PHE A 16 -39.61 -13.55 45.62
C PHE A 16 -39.16 -14.47 44.50
N LEU A 17 -40.09 -14.80 43.60
CA LEU A 17 -39.80 -15.50 42.36
C LEU A 17 -39.05 -14.52 41.44
N PHE A 18 -37.72 -14.47 41.56
CA PHE A 18 -36.87 -13.89 40.52
C PHE A 18 -36.93 -14.83 39.32
N VAL A 19 -37.74 -14.48 38.32
CA VAL A 19 -37.55 -15.00 36.97
C VAL A 19 -36.27 -14.36 36.46
N VAL A 20 -35.15 -15.03 36.70
CA VAL A 20 -33.90 -14.77 35.99
C VAL A 20 -34.16 -15.22 34.55
N VAL A 21 -34.53 -14.29 33.69
CA VAL A 21 -34.34 -14.47 32.25
C VAL A 21 -32.84 -14.54 32.07
N SER A 22 -32.33 -15.78 32.07
CA SER A 22 -30.99 -16.08 31.63
C SER A 22 -31.00 -15.75 30.14
N ILE A 23 -30.61 -14.53 29.78
CA ILE A 23 -30.09 -14.25 28.45
C ILE A 23 -28.79 -15.04 28.41
N THR A 24 -28.90 -16.31 28.03
CA THR A 24 -27.79 -17.03 27.43
C THR A 24 -27.37 -16.17 26.25
N PHE A 25 -26.34 -15.35 26.45
CA PHE A 25 -25.47 -14.99 25.34
C PHE A 25 -25.03 -16.32 24.76
N GLY A 26 -25.66 -16.69 23.65
CA GLY A 26 -25.17 -17.75 22.82
C GLY A 26 -23.73 -17.40 22.53
N GLN A 27 -22.81 -18.16 23.11
CA GLN A 27 -21.60 -18.51 22.40
C GLN A 27 -22.07 -19.17 21.11
N GLU A 28 -22.38 -18.36 20.10
CA GLU A 28 -22.07 -18.78 18.75
C GLU A 28 -20.56 -18.99 18.76
N ASN A 29 -20.21 -20.26 18.91
CA ASN A 29 -18.98 -20.81 18.40
C ASN A 29 -18.86 -20.37 16.93
N LYS A 30 -18.32 -19.17 16.70
CA LYS A 30 -17.38 -18.98 15.61
C LYS A 30 -16.23 -19.89 15.97
N THR A 31 -16.36 -21.13 15.50
CA THR A 31 -15.27 -22.07 15.40
C THR A 31 -14.04 -21.27 15.00
N GLY A 32 -12.96 -21.43 15.75
CA GLY A 32 -11.64 -21.05 15.29
C GLY A 32 -11.35 -21.82 14.01
N LEU A 33 -11.87 -21.34 12.88
CA LEU A 33 -11.19 -21.49 11.61
C LEU A 33 -9.87 -20.78 11.83
N ASP A 34 -8.82 -21.58 11.85
CA ASP A 34 -7.44 -21.16 11.86
C ASP A 34 -7.27 -19.95 10.93
N TYR A 35 -7.30 -18.74 11.51
CA TYR A 35 -7.36 -17.47 10.79
C TYR A 35 -6.09 -17.24 9.94
N ARG A 36 -5.00 -17.92 10.29
CA ARG A 36 -3.78 -17.97 9.47
C ARG A 36 -3.95 -18.90 8.28
N LYS A 37 -4.66 -20.03 8.45
CA LYS A 37 -5.09 -20.83 7.29
C LYS A 37 -6.08 -20.05 6.41
N SER A 38 -6.99 -19.21 6.95
CA SER A 38 -7.85 -18.38 6.10
C SER A 38 -7.08 -17.27 5.38
N THR A 39 -6.27 -16.48 6.10
CA THR A 39 -5.45 -15.41 5.49
C THR A 39 -4.51 -15.98 4.43
N LYS A 40 -3.76 -17.04 4.74
CA LYS A 40 -2.88 -17.70 3.77
C LYS A 40 -3.67 -18.13 2.52
N ASN A 41 -4.80 -18.83 2.69
CA ASN A 41 -5.60 -19.31 1.57
C ASN A 41 -6.12 -18.16 0.70
N ILE A 42 -6.52 -17.04 1.31
CA ILE A 42 -7.01 -15.85 0.59
C ILE A 42 -5.87 -15.21 -0.22
N LEU A 43 -4.67 -15.08 0.35
CA LEU A 43 -3.51 -14.57 -0.38
C LEU A 43 -3.12 -15.48 -1.55
N GLU A 44 -3.08 -16.80 -1.32
CA GLU A 44 -2.84 -17.78 -2.39
C GLU A 44 -3.91 -17.70 -3.47
N LYS A 45 -5.18 -17.51 -3.10
CA LYS A 45 -6.30 -17.37 -4.04
C LYS A 45 -6.16 -16.14 -4.94
N ILE A 46 -5.85 -14.98 -4.35
CA ILE A 46 -5.62 -13.73 -5.10
C ILE A 46 -4.42 -13.92 -6.04
N ALA A 47 -3.29 -14.40 -5.52
CA ALA A 47 -2.07 -14.57 -6.29
C ALA A 47 -2.24 -15.61 -7.43
N ASP A 48 -2.88 -16.74 -7.15
CA ASP A 48 -3.15 -17.78 -8.16
C ASP A 48 -4.11 -17.29 -9.24
N ARG A 49 -5.11 -16.48 -8.88
CA ARG A 49 -5.97 -15.80 -9.87
C ARG A 49 -5.15 -14.87 -10.76
N ILE A 50 -4.30 -14.03 -10.19
CA ILE A 50 -3.42 -13.12 -10.95
C ILE A 50 -2.54 -13.92 -11.92
N LEU A 51 -1.93 -15.04 -11.47
CA LEU A 51 -1.16 -15.93 -12.32
C LEU A 51 -2.00 -16.51 -13.47
N ALA A 52 -3.22 -16.96 -13.18
CA ALA A 52 -4.12 -17.56 -14.16
C ALA A 52 -4.64 -16.53 -15.20
N GLU A 53 -4.88 -15.29 -14.78
CA GLU A 53 -5.32 -14.18 -15.65
C GLU A 53 -4.17 -13.54 -16.44
N THR A 54 -2.91 -13.81 -16.08
CA THR A 54 -1.76 -13.20 -16.73
C THR A 54 -1.37 -13.95 -17.99
N THR A 55 -1.73 -13.37 -19.13
CA THR A 55 -1.33 -13.83 -20.44
C THR A 55 -0.07 -13.11 -20.91
N TYR A 56 0.83 -13.86 -21.55
CA TYR A 56 2.09 -13.34 -22.10
C TYR A 56 1.94 -13.18 -23.61
N GLN A 57 0.97 -12.36 -24.00
CA GLN A 57 0.61 -12.11 -25.39
C GLN A 57 0.13 -10.68 -25.60
N PHE A 58 0.09 -10.29 -26.87
CA PHE A 58 -0.44 -9.03 -27.34
C PHE A 58 -1.78 -9.25 -28.02
N ILE A 59 -2.64 -8.23 -28.02
CA ILE A 59 -3.92 -8.22 -28.70
C ILE A 59 -4.02 -6.97 -29.58
N ASP A 60 -4.52 -7.13 -30.81
CA ASP A 60 -4.96 -5.99 -31.63
C ASP A 60 -6.42 -5.70 -31.28
N GLU A 61 -6.66 -4.65 -30.49
CA GLU A 61 -7.97 -4.28 -29.95
C GLU A 61 -9.03 -3.99 -31.05
N GLU A 62 -8.61 -3.67 -32.27
CA GLU A 62 -9.53 -3.46 -33.40
C GLU A 62 -10.02 -4.78 -34.01
N THR A 63 -9.21 -5.84 -33.97
CA THR A 63 -9.50 -7.10 -34.67
C THR A 63 -9.75 -8.27 -33.73
N GLY A 64 -9.39 -8.14 -32.46
CA GLY A 64 -9.41 -9.23 -31.46
C GLY A 64 -8.34 -10.30 -31.70
N LYS A 65 -7.45 -10.13 -32.68
CA LYS A 65 -6.39 -11.11 -32.97
C LYS A 65 -5.26 -10.99 -31.95
N THR A 66 -4.79 -12.14 -31.46
CA THR A 66 -3.71 -12.22 -30.48
C THR A 66 -2.38 -12.66 -31.11
N TYR A 67 -1.28 -12.25 -30.47
CA TYR A 67 0.09 -12.48 -30.94
C TYR A 67 1.00 -12.82 -29.76
N LYS A 68 1.83 -13.86 -29.90
CA LYS A 68 2.86 -14.18 -28.89
C LYS A 68 4.06 -13.23 -28.90
N SER A 69 4.25 -12.51 -30.00
CA SER A 69 5.27 -11.48 -30.17
C SER A 69 4.81 -10.50 -31.24
N THR A 70 5.21 -9.25 -31.10
CA THR A 70 5.03 -8.17 -32.07
C THR A 70 6.12 -8.15 -33.15
N LYS A 71 7.14 -9.00 -33.04
CA LYS A 71 8.25 -9.07 -33.99
C LYS A 71 7.74 -9.33 -35.41
N GLY A 72 8.02 -8.40 -36.32
CA GLY A 72 7.62 -8.48 -37.73
C GLY A 72 6.17 -8.09 -38.03
N LEU A 73 5.40 -7.68 -37.01
CA LEU A 73 4.07 -7.10 -37.24
C LEU A 73 4.20 -5.67 -37.80
N PRO A 74 3.24 -5.23 -38.62
CA PRO A 74 3.13 -3.81 -38.95
C PRO A 74 2.82 -2.99 -37.69
N PRO A 75 3.40 -1.79 -37.54
CA PRO A 75 3.16 -0.92 -36.39
C PRO A 75 1.69 -0.47 -36.36
N LYS A 76 1.00 -0.73 -35.25
CA LYS A 76 -0.40 -0.36 -35.03
C LYS A 76 -0.60 0.08 -33.59
N LEU A 77 -1.29 1.21 -33.39
CA LEU A 77 -1.61 1.73 -32.04
C LEU A 77 -2.61 0.85 -31.28
N SER A 78 -3.43 0.10 -31.99
CA SER A 78 -4.40 -0.85 -31.44
C SER A 78 -3.76 -2.11 -30.86
N VAL A 79 -2.49 -2.38 -31.14
CA VAL A 79 -1.77 -3.51 -30.56
C VAL A 79 -1.32 -3.15 -29.15
N LYS A 80 -1.79 -3.89 -28.15
CA LYS A 80 -1.50 -3.73 -26.72
C LYS A 80 -1.03 -5.03 -26.11
N VAL A 81 -0.39 -4.98 -24.94
CA VAL A 81 -0.38 -6.15 -24.05
C VAL A 81 -1.82 -6.50 -23.67
N GLU A 82 -2.14 -7.79 -23.71
CA GLU A 82 -3.50 -8.23 -23.40
C GLU A 82 -3.76 -8.22 -21.88
N SER A 83 -2.76 -8.60 -21.08
CA SER A 83 -2.89 -8.60 -19.62
C SER A 83 -2.43 -7.28 -19.02
N LYS A 84 -3.29 -6.67 -18.19
CA LYS A 84 -2.95 -5.47 -17.39
C LYS A 84 -1.78 -5.70 -16.44
N TYR A 85 -1.54 -6.95 -16.01
CA TYR A 85 -0.42 -7.31 -15.13
C TYR A 85 0.93 -7.31 -15.86
N ASN A 86 0.93 -7.16 -17.18
CA ASN A 86 2.12 -7.03 -18.02
C ASN A 86 2.33 -5.60 -18.55
N ASP A 87 1.47 -4.66 -18.17
CA ASP A 87 1.65 -3.27 -18.57
C ASP A 87 2.80 -2.60 -17.81
N TRP A 88 3.46 -1.65 -18.45
CA TRP A 88 4.55 -0.90 -17.83
C TRP A 88 3.97 0.27 -17.02
N HIS A 89 3.72 0.03 -15.74
CA HIS A 89 3.09 1.01 -14.86
C HIS A 89 3.53 0.83 -13.41
N TYR A 90 3.60 1.91 -12.63
CA TYR A 90 4.07 1.87 -11.23
C TYR A 90 3.30 0.84 -10.37
N THR A 91 2.01 0.63 -10.66
CA THR A 91 1.13 -0.27 -9.93
C THR A 91 1.57 -1.73 -10.04
N ASN A 92 2.09 -2.13 -11.20
CA ASN A 92 2.68 -3.46 -11.37
C ASN A 92 4.02 -3.57 -10.63
N GLY A 93 4.74 -2.47 -10.44
CA GLY A 93 5.89 -2.44 -9.52
C GLY A 93 5.50 -2.78 -8.08
N VAL A 94 4.38 -2.24 -7.58
CA VAL A 94 3.85 -2.58 -6.24
C VAL A 94 3.47 -4.06 -6.15
N LEU A 95 2.76 -4.56 -7.17
CA LEU A 95 2.37 -5.96 -7.24
C LEU A 95 3.59 -6.89 -7.30
N ASN A 96 4.63 -6.53 -8.05
CA ASN A 96 5.87 -7.29 -8.12
C ASN A 96 6.57 -7.41 -6.76
N PHE A 97 6.56 -6.37 -5.93
CA PHE A 97 7.04 -6.49 -4.56
C PHE A 97 6.21 -7.49 -3.77
N ALA A 98 4.89 -7.39 -3.86
CA ALA A 98 3.97 -8.24 -3.13
C ALA A 98 4.12 -9.73 -3.50
N MET A 99 4.22 -10.03 -4.79
CA MET A 99 4.40 -11.39 -5.29
C MET A 99 5.73 -12.01 -4.86
N ASN A 100 6.82 -11.20 -4.87
CA ASN A 100 8.11 -11.63 -4.33
C ASN A 100 8.05 -11.86 -2.82
N GLU A 101 7.48 -10.93 -2.05
CA GLU A 101 7.33 -11.04 -0.59
C GLU A 101 6.49 -12.28 -0.21
N LEU A 102 5.37 -12.50 -0.88
CA LEU A 102 4.50 -13.66 -0.68
C LEU A 102 5.21 -14.98 -1.03
N GLY A 103 5.84 -15.06 -2.21
CA GLY A 103 6.59 -16.25 -2.64
C GLY A 103 7.72 -16.60 -1.68
N ASN A 104 8.46 -15.59 -1.20
CA ASN A 104 9.51 -15.79 -0.20
C ASN A 104 8.95 -16.26 1.14
N TYR A 105 7.84 -15.67 1.61
CA TYR A 105 7.23 -16.03 2.88
C TYR A 105 6.63 -17.44 2.88
N LEU A 106 5.92 -17.81 1.82
CA LEU A 106 5.28 -19.13 1.69
C LEU A 106 6.23 -20.23 1.21
N GLY A 107 7.39 -19.89 0.65
CA GLY A 107 8.28 -20.83 -0.03
C GLY A 107 7.78 -21.26 -1.42
N GLU A 108 6.81 -20.53 -1.99
CA GLU A 108 6.14 -20.83 -3.25
C GLU A 108 6.79 -20.05 -4.40
N LYS A 109 7.73 -20.70 -5.11
CA LYS A 109 8.53 -20.05 -6.16
C LYS A 109 7.71 -19.47 -7.31
N LYS A 110 6.54 -20.04 -7.62
CA LYS A 110 5.64 -19.60 -8.69
C LYS A 110 5.31 -18.10 -8.62
N TYR A 111 5.25 -17.52 -7.43
CA TYR A 111 4.95 -16.09 -7.25
C TYR A 111 6.15 -15.18 -7.55
N ALA A 112 7.37 -15.61 -7.22
CA ALA A 112 8.57 -14.88 -7.61
C ALA A 112 8.86 -15.05 -9.12
N GLU A 113 8.67 -16.27 -9.65
CA GLU A 113 8.84 -16.58 -11.07
C GLU A 113 7.87 -15.79 -11.97
N PHE A 114 6.67 -15.46 -11.47
CA PHE A 114 5.75 -14.54 -12.15
C PHE A 114 6.40 -13.17 -12.42
N VAL A 115 7.14 -12.62 -11.44
CA VAL A 115 7.80 -11.33 -11.58
C VAL A 115 8.93 -11.41 -12.61
N ASP A 116 9.75 -12.45 -12.53
CA ASP A 116 10.85 -12.69 -13.46
C ASP A 116 10.31 -12.82 -14.89
N LYS A 117 9.22 -13.60 -15.08
CA LYS A 117 8.58 -13.81 -16.37
C LYS A 117 7.94 -12.54 -16.95
N ASN A 118 7.37 -11.66 -16.12
CA ASN A 118 6.86 -10.36 -16.56
C ASN A 118 7.99 -9.48 -17.10
N PHE A 119 9.12 -9.42 -16.42
CA PHE A 119 10.27 -8.64 -16.90
C PHE A 119 10.92 -9.25 -18.13
N ASP A 120 10.99 -10.58 -18.24
CA ASP A 120 11.45 -11.24 -19.47
C ASP A 120 10.55 -10.94 -20.67
N PHE A 121 9.23 -10.93 -20.45
CA PHE A 121 8.26 -10.57 -21.49
C PHE A 121 8.41 -9.13 -21.94
N VAL A 122 8.57 -8.18 -21.01
CA VAL A 122 8.79 -6.77 -21.36
C VAL A 122 10.14 -6.56 -22.03
N PHE A 123 11.23 -7.09 -21.46
CA PHE A 123 12.59 -6.89 -21.95
C PHE A 123 12.98 -7.85 -23.09
N ASN A 124 12.00 -8.27 -23.89
CA ASN A 124 12.23 -8.98 -25.14
C ASN A 124 12.57 -7.97 -26.25
N ASN A 125 13.77 -8.06 -26.81
CA ASN A 125 14.29 -7.07 -27.79
C ASN A 125 13.35 -6.86 -28.99
N GLY A 126 12.65 -7.91 -29.45
CA GLY A 126 11.73 -7.78 -30.59
C GLY A 126 10.48 -6.95 -30.30
N ASP A 127 10.01 -6.95 -29.05
CA ASP A 127 8.76 -6.31 -28.65
C ASP A 127 8.99 -4.87 -28.17
N LEU A 128 10.11 -4.61 -27.49
CA LEU A 128 10.52 -3.24 -27.18
C LEU A 128 10.75 -2.41 -28.45
N ASP A 129 11.45 -2.97 -29.45
CA ASP A 129 11.70 -2.25 -30.70
C ASP A 129 10.40 -1.86 -31.42
N TYR A 130 9.39 -2.74 -31.39
CA TYR A 130 8.07 -2.47 -31.97
C TYR A 130 7.41 -1.24 -31.33
N PHE A 131 7.31 -1.21 -30.00
CA PHE A 131 6.68 -0.08 -29.30
C PHE A 131 7.55 1.17 -29.30
N LYS A 132 8.89 1.03 -29.34
CA LYS A 132 9.80 2.17 -29.48
C LYS A 132 9.60 2.88 -30.81
N ASN A 133 9.47 2.14 -31.91
CA ASN A 133 9.20 2.71 -33.23
C ASN A 133 7.86 3.46 -33.24
N LEU A 134 6.80 2.85 -32.71
CA LEU A 134 5.49 3.52 -32.55
C LEU A 134 5.60 4.79 -31.70
N TYR A 135 6.33 4.73 -30.58
CA TYR A 135 6.55 5.87 -29.69
C TYR A 135 7.25 7.02 -30.42
N ASP A 136 8.32 6.73 -31.16
CA ASP A 136 9.06 7.75 -31.92
C ASP A 136 8.23 8.37 -33.05
N GLU A 137 7.38 7.58 -33.71
CA GLU A 137 6.45 8.08 -34.72
C GLU A 137 5.40 9.01 -34.11
N GLN A 138 4.80 8.63 -32.98
CA GLN A 138 3.83 9.49 -32.28
C GLN A 138 4.48 10.77 -31.77
N LYS A 139 5.67 10.66 -31.16
CA LYS A 139 6.43 11.81 -30.64
C LYS A 139 6.72 12.87 -31.71
N LYS A 140 6.94 12.47 -32.97
CA LYS A 140 7.13 13.39 -34.10
C LYS A 140 5.85 14.14 -34.49
N LYS A 141 4.68 13.58 -34.23
CA LYS A 141 3.39 14.20 -34.54
C LYS A 141 2.99 15.19 -33.45
N ASP A 142 2.94 14.70 -32.21
CA ASP A 142 2.55 15.46 -31.05
C ASP A 142 3.01 14.75 -29.77
N TRP A 143 3.47 15.50 -28.77
CA TRP A 143 3.95 14.93 -27.51
C TRP A 143 2.87 14.13 -26.78
N PHE A 144 1.60 14.56 -26.81
CA PHE A 144 0.55 13.88 -26.07
C PHE A 144 0.09 12.59 -26.73
N SER A 145 0.27 12.47 -28.05
CA SER A 145 -0.07 11.26 -28.80
C SER A 145 0.71 10.02 -28.38
N VAL A 146 1.89 10.17 -27.74
CA VAL A 146 2.68 9.03 -27.24
C VAL A 146 1.90 8.18 -26.24
N ARG A 147 0.92 8.76 -25.53
CA ARG A 147 0.09 8.05 -24.53
C ARG A 147 -0.79 6.97 -25.14
N ALA A 148 -1.03 7.04 -26.45
CA ALA A 148 -1.74 5.99 -27.17
C ALA A 148 -0.87 4.75 -27.45
N VAL A 149 0.44 4.80 -27.21
CA VAL A 149 1.34 3.66 -27.40
C VAL A 149 1.35 2.80 -26.13
N ASN A 150 1.25 1.48 -26.27
CA ASN A 150 1.45 0.58 -25.13
C ASN A 150 2.91 0.67 -24.63
N TRP A 151 3.12 0.51 -23.32
CA TRP A 151 4.42 0.74 -22.68
C TRP A 151 5.05 2.11 -22.94
N HIS A 152 4.28 3.14 -23.33
CA HIS A 152 4.84 4.48 -23.57
C HIS A 152 5.58 5.04 -22.35
N MET A 153 5.19 4.67 -21.14
CA MET A 153 5.84 5.08 -19.90
C MET A 153 7.27 4.58 -19.79
N PHE A 154 7.55 3.36 -20.30
CA PHE A 154 8.92 2.81 -20.37
C PHE A 154 9.86 3.78 -21.10
N TYR A 155 9.41 4.36 -22.21
CA TYR A 155 10.19 5.28 -23.05
C TYR A 155 10.09 6.74 -22.63
N ARG A 156 8.96 7.13 -22.01
CA ARG A 156 8.68 8.53 -21.67
C ARG A 156 9.67 9.03 -20.62
N MET A 157 9.84 8.32 -19.51
CA MET A 157 10.84 8.62 -18.47
C MET A 157 10.89 10.12 -18.09
N VAL A 158 9.72 10.72 -17.81
CA VAL A 158 9.63 12.15 -17.42
C VAL A 158 8.91 12.38 -16.09
N ARG A 159 8.44 11.31 -15.44
CA ARG A 159 7.74 11.35 -14.16
C ARG A 159 8.13 10.13 -13.35
N LEU A 160 8.07 10.24 -12.04
CA LEU A 160 8.27 9.09 -11.15
C LEU A 160 7.29 7.94 -11.43
N ASP A 161 6.03 8.23 -11.80
CA ASP A 161 5.03 7.21 -12.16
C ASP A 161 5.47 6.34 -13.36
N ASP A 162 6.37 6.85 -14.22
CA ASP A 162 6.87 6.12 -15.39
C ASP A 162 7.82 4.99 -15.03
N CYS A 163 8.53 5.11 -13.91
CA CYS A 163 9.77 4.38 -13.72
C CYS A 163 10.14 4.05 -12.28
N GLY A 164 9.68 4.82 -11.29
CA GLY A 164 10.13 4.72 -9.90
C GLY A 164 9.87 3.35 -9.29
N THR A 165 8.61 3.02 -9.03
CA THR A 165 8.22 1.76 -8.39
C THR A 165 8.50 0.53 -9.26
N ILE A 166 8.25 0.62 -10.58
CA ILE A 166 8.49 -0.52 -11.48
C ILE A 166 9.99 -0.77 -11.66
N GLY A 167 10.81 0.27 -11.79
CA GLY A 167 12.27 0.18 -11.80
C GLY A 167 12.82 -0.30 -10.45
N ALA A 168 12.17 0.06 -9.35
CA ALA A 168 12.52 -0.43 -8.03
C ALA A 168 12.27 -1.95 -7.90
N SER A 169 11.21 -2.47 -8.52
CA SER A 169 10.97 -3.92 -8.62
C SER A 169 11.96 -4.62 -9.57
N LEU A 170 12.44 -3.93 -10.60
CA LEU A 170 13.47 -4.45 -11.52
C LEU A 170 14.82 -4.64 -10.82
N ILE A 171 15.16 -3.80 -9.83
CA ILE A 171 16.36 -3.98 -8.99
C ILE A 171 16.34 -5.35 -8.30
N GLU A 172 15.19 -5.80 -7.81
CA GLU A 172 15.07 -7.10 -7.12
C GLU A 172 15.26 -8.28 -8.08
N VAL A 173 14.84 -8.15 -9.34
CA VAL A 173 15.13 -9.14 -10.39
C VAL A 173 16.61 -9.11 -10.76
N TYR A 174 17.17 -7.92 -11.00
CA TYR A 174 18.59 -7.76 -11.34
C TYR A 174 19.53 -8.37 -10.28
N LYS A 175 19.18 -8.28 -9.00
CA LYS A 175 19.95 -8.91 -7.92
C LYS A 175 20.00 -10.43 -8.01
N LYS A 176 18.96 -11.07 -8.54
CA LYS A 176 18.87 -12.52 -8.72
C LYS A 176 19.50 -12.95 -10.04
N ASP A 177 19.24 -12.22 -11.11
CA ASP A 177 19.78 -12.45 -12.46
C ASP A 177 20.34 -11.15 -13.08
N PRO A 178 21.64 -10.89 -12.89
CA PRO A 178 22.27 -9.67 -13.40
C PRO A 178 22.38 -9.67 -14.93
N GLN A 179 21.47 -8.96 -15.60
CA GLN A 179 21.49 -8.75 -17.04
C GLN A 179 21.87 -7.29 -17.40
N PRO A 180 22.70 -7.05 -18.42
CA PRO A 180 23.04 -5.69 -18.87
C PRO A 180 21.81 -4.82 -19.19
N LYS A 181 20.81 -5.41 -19.88
CA LYS A 181 19.55 -4.71 -20.23
C LYS A 181 18.78 -4.17 -19.02
N TYR A 182 18.80 -4.89 -17.90
CA TYR A 182 18.16 -4.44 -16.67
C TYR A 182 18.98 -3.35 -16.01
N LYS A 183 20.31 -3.52 -15.96
CA LYS A 183 21.22 -2.53 -15.40
C LYS A 183 21.10 -1.19 -16.13
N ASP A 184 21.09 -1.20 -17.47
CA ASP A 184 20.98 0.00 -18.29
C ASP A 184 19.69 0.78 -17.97
N TYR A 185 18.57 0.07 -17.80
CA TYR A 185 17.32 0.70 -17.41
C TYR A 185 17.36 1.22 -15.96
N ILE A 186 17.88 0.44 -15.01
CA ILE A 186 18.04 0.86 -13.60
C ILE A 186 18.90 2.12 -13.50
N ASP A 187 20.03 2.17 -14.22
CA ASP A 187 20.91 3.35 -14.25
C ASP A 187 20.20 4.57 -14.84
N LEU A 188 19.34 4.37 -15.85
CA LEU A 188 18.50 5.43 -16.42
C LEU A 188 17.49 5.97 -15.40
N VAL A 189 16.83 5.10 -14.63
CA VAL A 189 15.91 5.52 -13.56
C VAL A 189 16.67 6.25 -12.45
N ALA A 190 17.84 5.74 -12.04
CA ALA A 190 18.67 6.38 -11.03
C ALA A 190 19.10 7.79 -11.45
N LYS A 191 19.52 7.94 -12.72
CA LYS A 191 19.82 9.25 -13.30
C LYS A 191 18.60 10.15 -13.31
N HIS A 192 17.44 9.62 -13.68
CA HIS A 192 16.22 10.40 -13.75
C HIS A 192 15.85 10.99 -12.38
N ILE A 193 15.76 10.13 -11.36
CA ILE A 193 15.39 10.52 -9.99
C ILE A 193 16.41 11.49 -9.38
N LEU A 194 17.71 11.23 -9.53
CA LEU A 194 18.74 12.04 -8.86
C LEU A 194 19.05 13.36 -9.57
N ILE A 195 18.82 13.47 -10.88
CA ILE A 195 19.33 14.59 -11.67
C ILE A 195 18.23 15.36 -12.39
N THR A 196 17.24 14.67 -12.98
CA THR A 196 16.29 15.32 -13.89
C THR A 196 14.89 15.51 -13.32
N GLU A 197 14.51 14.73 -12.30
CA GLU A 197 13.20 14.89 -11.66
C GLU A 197 13.11 16.30 -11.04
N PRO A 198 11.97 17.00 -11.21
CA PRO A 198 11.84 18.36 -10.69
C PRO A 198 11.97 18.37 -9.17
N ARG A 199 12.67 19.39 -8.67
CA ARG A 199 12.89 19.58 -7.24
C ARG A 199 12.74 21.05 -6.87
N LEU A 200 12.30 21.28 -5.64
CA LEU A 200 12.38 22.57 -4.98
C LEU A 200 13.83 22.94 -4.68
N SER A 201 14.07 24.20 -4.33
CA SER A 201 15.41 24.70 -4.00
C SER A 201 16.06 23.99 -2.81
N ASP A 202 15.27 23.40 -1.92
CA ASP A 202 15.75 22.63 -0.78
C ASP A 202 15.99 21.15 -1.09
N GLY A 203 15.77 20.70 -2.34
CA GLY A 203 16.01 19.33 -2.79
C GLY A 203 14.77 18.42 -2.78
N THR A 204 13.63 18.91 -2.28
CA THR A 204 12.36 18.15 -2.25
C THR A 204 11.85 17.87 -3.66
N ILE A 205 11.53 16.63 -3.97
CA ILE A 205 10.91 16.23 -5.25
C ILE A 205 9.54 16.91 -5.40
N SER A 206 9.27 17.47 -6.58
CA SER A 206 8.03 18.15 -6.94
C SER A 206 7.55 17.77 -8.34
N ARG A 207 6.31 18.13 -8.67
CA ARG A 207 5.75 18.09 -10.03
C ARG A 207 5.45 19.49 -10.54
N TYR A 208 5.54 19.70 -11.85
CA TYR A 208 5.09 20.94 -12.52
C TYR A 208 3.56 21.01 -12.75
N TRP A 209 2.77 20.18 -12.07
CA TRP A 209 1.31 20.11 -12.23
C TRP A 209 0.65 19.79 -10.88
N PRO A 210 -0.55 20.34 -10.57
CA PRO A 210 -1.38 21.25 -11.36
C PRO A 210 -0.95 22.72 -11.32
N HIS A 211 0.07 23.06 -10.53
CA HIS A 211 0.65 24.40 -10.39
C HIS A 211 2.14 24.41 -10.78
N GLU A 212 2.80 25.57 -10.76
CA GLU A 212 4.22 25.73 -11.20
C GLU A 212 5.17 24.75 -10.50
N ASN A 213 4.94 24.46 -9.22
CA ASN A 213 5.55 23.37 -8.48
C ASN A 213 4.54 22.86 -7.43
N THR A 214 4.39 21.54 -7.33
CA THR A 214 3.48 20.90 -6.37
C THR A 214 4.13 19.66 -5.80
N ILE A 215 4.16 19.53 -4.48
CA ILE A 215 4.57 18.28 -3.81
C ILE A 215 3.35 17.39 -3.73
N TRP A 216 3.47 16.15 -4.21
CA TRP A 216 2.41 15.14 -4.16
C TRP A 216 2.82 14.04 -3.20
N ALA A 217 1.97 13.66 -2.25
CA ALA A 217 2.24 12.59 -1.30
C ALA A 217 2.70 11.28 -1.96
N ASP A 218 2.12 10.93 -3.12
CA ASP A 218 2.42 9.72 -3.89
C ASP A 218 3.90 9.63 -4.29
N ASP A 219 4.53 10.76 -4.61
CA ASP A 219 5.92 10.82 -5.09
C ASP A 219 6.92 10.34 -4.06
N LEU A 220 6.58 10.35 -2.77
CA LEU A 220 7.44 9.77 -1.75
C LEU A 220 7.62 8.28 -2.01
N PHE A 221 6.54 7.54 -2.27
CA PHE A 221 6.65 6.11 -2.55
C PHE A 221 7.32 5.86 -3.90
N MET A 222 6.94 6.60 -4.94
CA MET A 222 7.49 6.39 -6.28
C MET A 222 9.02 6.61 -6.31
N SER A 223 9.54 7.57 -5.54
CA SER A 223 10.98 7.84 -5.43
C SER A 223 11.69 6.96 -4.40
N VAL A 224 11.21 6.92 -3.16
CA VAL A 224 11.90 6.25 -2.04
C VAL A 224 11.94 4.73 -2.23
N ALA A 225 10.93 4.12 -2.85
CA ALA A 225 10.97 2.69 -3.14
C ALA A 225 12.19 2.32 -4.01
N PHE A 226 12.56 3.19 -4.96
CA PHE A 226 13.74 3.04 -5.81
C PHE A 226 15.02 3.40 -5.07
N LEU A 227 15.08 4.57 -4.44
CA LEU A 227 16.27 5.07 -3.73
C LEU A 227 16.71 4.08 -2.64
N ALA A 228 15.77 3.58 -1.83
CA ALA A 228 16.05 2.61 -0.77
C ALA A 228 16.71 1.33 -1.31
N ARG A 229 16.18 0.79 -2.42
CA ARG A 229 16.71 -0.42 -3.06
C ARG A 229 18.05 -0.19 -3.75
N MET A 230 18.26 0.99 -4.36
CA MET A 230 19.56 1.37 -4.91
C MET A 230 20.61 1.55 -3.84
N GLY A 231 20.29 2.19 -2.71
CA GLY A 231 21.18 2.30 -1.56
C GLY A 231 21.60 0.92 -1.06
N LYS A 232 20.65 -0.02 -0.94
CA LYS A 232 20.95 -1.41 -0.56
C LYS A 232 21.80 -2.15 -1.60
N LEU A 233 21.52 -1.97 -2.90
CA LEU A 233 22.24 -2.64 -3.98
C LEU A 233 23.70 -2.16 -4.07
N THR A 234 23.91 -0.85 -3.96
CA THR A 234 25.20 -0.21 -4.27
C THR A 234 26.05 0.09 -3.04
N GLY A 235 25.42 0.25 -1.87
CA GLY A 235 26.06 0.78 -0.68
C GLY A 235 26.37 2.28 -0.75
N GLU A 236 25.94 2.99 -1.81
CA GLU A 236 26.23 4.41 -1.97
C GLU A 236 25.30 5.28 -1.13
N HIS A 237 25.90 6.10 -0.25
CA HIS A 237 25.20 6.99 0.67
C HIS A 237 24.22 7.95 -0.01
N LYS A 238 24.54 8.46 -1.20
CA LYS A 238 23.70 9.42 -1.95
C LYS A 238 22.23 8.99 -2.09
N TYR A 239 21.97 7.68 -2.18
CA TYR A 239 20.61 7.16 -2.31
C TYR A 239 19.86 7.17 -0.97
N PHE A 240 20.52 6.77 0.11
CA PHE A 240 19.92 6.81 1.44
C PHE A 240 19.80 8.24 1.97
N ASP A 241 20.77 9.11 1.69
CA ASP A 241 20.74 10.52 2.05
C ASP A 241 19.54 11.23 1.41
N ASP A 242 19.33 11.03 0.10
CA ASP A 242 18.18 11.59 -0.61
C ASP A 242 16.86 10.98 -0.09
N ALA A 243 16.78 9.67 0.12
CA ALA A 243 15.58 9.03 0.65
C ALA A 243 15.18 9.55 2.05
N VAL A 244 16.14 9.68 2.96
CA VAL A 244 15.91 10.25 4.31
C VAL A 244 15.50 11.71 4.20
N HIS A 245 16.16 12.48 3.32
CA HIS A 245 15.81 13.86 3.07
C HIS A 245 14.37 14.00 2.54
N GLN A 246 13.96 13.21 1.55
CA GLN A 246 12.58 13.23 1.03
C GLN A 246 11.56 12.94 2.13
N VAL A 247 11.76 11.93 2.98
CA VAL A 247 10.83 11.64 4.09
C VAL A 247 10.66 12.85 5.01
N LYS A 248 11.77 13.50 5.42
CA LYS A 248 11.74 14.67 6.31
C LYS A 248 11.05 15.87 5.66
N GLN A 249 11.29 16.08 4.38
CA GLN A 249 10.70 17.18 3.62
C GLN A 249 9.21 16.98 3.38
N TYR A 250 8.79 15.76 3.05
CA TYR A 250 7.37 15.44 2.88
C TYR A 250 6.62 15.57 4.21
N TYR A 251 7.24 15.18 5.33
CA TYR A 251 6.72 15.51 6.67
C TYR A 251 6.55 17.02 6.86
N LYS A 252 7.60 17.81 6.61
CA LYS A 252 7.54 19.28 6.72
C LYS A 252 6.42 19.92 5.88
N TYR A 253 6.22 19.48 4.65
CA TYR A 253 5.30 20.13 3.71
C TYR A 253 3.87 19.61 3.75
N LEU A 254 3.67 18.33 4.06
CA LEU A 254 2.37 17.67 3.90
C LEU A 254 1.71 17.29 5.21
N TRP A 255 2.43 17.29 6.34
CA TRP A 255 1.83 16.94 7.62
C TRP A 255 0.78 17.97 8.05
N ASN A 256 -0.41 17.48 8.38
CA ASN A 256 -1.50 18.27 8.97
C ASN A 256 -1.41 18.15 10.49
N GLU A 257 -0.92 19.20 11.16
CA GLU A 257 -0.75 19.19 12.63
C GLU A 257 -2.08 19.01 13.39
N ASP A 258 -3.20 19.50 12.85
CA ASP A 258 -4.51 19.41 13.52
C ASP A 258 -5.13 18.02 13.43
N LYS A 259 -4.84 17.30 12.34
CA LYS A 259 -5.42 15.97 12.06
C LYS A 259 -4.44 14.83 12.30
N GLU A 260 -3.16 15.17 12.43
CA GLU A 260 -2.03 14.27 12.60
C GLU A 260 -2.00 13.18 11.52
N ILE A 261 -2.21 13.60 10.28
CA ILE A 261 -2.16 12.81 9.04
C ILE A 261 -1.67 13.73 7.91
N TYR A 262 -1.47 13.22 6.70
CA TYR A 262 -0.94 14.01 5.59
C TYR A 262 -2.02 14.60 4.69
N TYR A 263 -1.82 15.83 4.24
CA TYR A 263 -2.47 16.38 3.06
C TYR A 263 -1.97 15.63 1.81
N HIS A 264 -2.84 15.50 0.80
CA HIS A 264 -2.46 14.90 -0.49
C HIS A 264 -1.35 15.71 -1.19
N CYS A 265 -1.36 17.03 -1.04
CA CYS A 265 -0.40 17.87 -1.73
C CYS A 265 -0.12 19.22 -1.06
N TYR A 266 0.93 19.87 -1.54
CA TYR A 266 1.29 21.25 -1.23
C TYR A 266 1.59 22.01 -2.52
N HIS A 267 0.89 23.14 -2.73
CA HIS A 267 1.08 24.05 -3.86
C HIS A 267 2.08 25.12 -3.46
N THR A 268 3.28 25.09 -4.03
CA THR A 268 4.38 25.96 -3.58
C THR A 268 4.22 27.40 -4.03
N ASP A 269 3.59 27.62 -5.19
CA ASP A 269 3.29 28.95 -5.73
C ASP A 269 2.24 29.69 -4.89
N LEU A 270 1.34 28.95 -4.26
CA LEU A 270 0.30 29.47 -3.37
C LEU A 270 0.68 29.36 -1.88
N GLU A 271 1.82 28.73 -1.59
CA GLU A 271 2.29 28.40 -0.24
C GLU A 271 1.25 27.73 0.66
N GLN A 272 0.39 26.87 0.08
CA GLN A 272 -0.72 26.25 0.80
C GLN A 272 -0.89 24.75 0.49
N ASN A 273 -1.42 24.01 1.46
CA ASN A 273 -1.82 22.62 1.26
C ASN A 273 -3.08 22.50 0.40
N GLY A 274 -3.20 21.35 -0.27
CA GLY A 274 -4.45 20.96 -0.92
C GLY A 274 -5.55 20.65 0.09
N VAL A 275 -6.79 20.57 -0.40
CA VAL A 275 -7.97 20.45 0.47
C VAL A 275 -8.18 19.08 1.12
N ALA A 276 -7.45 18.04 0.69
CA ALA A 276 -7.79 16.65 0.99
C ALA A 276 -6.73 15.93 1.82
N ASN A 277 -7.17 15.26 2.90
CA ASN A 277 -6.42 14.21 3.58
C ASN A 277 -6.78 12.85 2.97
N TRP A 278 -6.38 12.66 1.70
CA TRP A 278 -6.72 11.46 0.93
C TRP A 278 -6.00 10.21 1.45
N ALA A 279 -6.76 9.13 1.64
CA ALA A 279 -6.29 7.94 2.32
C ALA A 279 -5.16 7.22 1.57
N ARG A 280 -5.27 6.98 0.26
CA ARG A 280 -4.22 6.25 -0.46
C ARG A 280 -2.92 7.03 -0.57
N ALA A 281 -2.97 8.35 -0.71
CA ALA A 281 -1.78 9.21 -0.61
C ALA A 281 -1.05 9.04 0.74
N ASN A 282 -1.79 8.99 1.84
CA ASN A 282 -1.23 8.68 3.15
C ASN A 282 -0.63 7.26 3.20
N GLY A 283 -1.32 6.29 2.60
CA GLY A 283 -0.84 4.91 2.47
C GLY A 283 0.50 4.83 1.75
N TRP A 284 0.68 5.54 0.64
CA TRP A 284 1.96 5.60 -0.09
C TRP A 284 3.09 6.14 0.78
N ILE A 285 2.85 7.24 1.49
CA ILE A 285 3.84 7.80 2.42
C ILE A 285 4.25 6.75 3.46
N PHE A 286 3.28 6.02 4.01
CA PHE A 286 3.54 5.04 5.07
C PHE A 286 4.34 3.84 4.54
N MET A 287 3.99 3.35 3.35
CA MET A 287 4.73 2.28 2.68
C MET A 287 6.16 2.70 2.32
N ALA A 288 6.36 3.95 1.91
CA ALA A 288 7.67 4.48 1.53
C ALA A 288 8.63 4.50 2.73
N GLN A 289 8.14 4.99 3.87
CA GLN A 289 8.90 5.00 5.12
C GLN A 289 9.23 3.58 5.58
N ALA A 290 8.27 2.65 5.51
CA ALA A 290 8.49 1.26 5.87
C ALA A 290 9.55 0.58 4.98
N ASP A 291 9.46 0.77 3.66
CA ASP A 291 10.43 0.23 2.71
C ASP A 291 11.84 0.81 2.94
N LEU A 292 11.94 2.09 3.29
CA LEU A 292 13.22 2.72 3.63
C LEU A 292 13.80 2.15 4.93
N LEU A 293 12.99 2.08 5.99
CA LEU A 293 13.43 1.58 7.31
C LEU A 293 13.89 0.12 7.27
N GLU A 294 13.33 -0.69 6.37
CA GLU A 294 13.71 -2.10 6.18
C GLU A 294 15.17 -2.25 5.69
N VAL A 295 15.70 -1.26 4.99
CA VAL A 295 17.01 -1.34 4.33
C VAL A 295 18.04 -0.32 4.82
N LEU A 296 17.61 0.71 5.56
CA LEU A 296 18.52 1.64 6.21
C LEU A 296 19.38 0.93 7.26
N PRO A 297 20.71 1.13 7.25
CA PRO A 297 21.58 0.66 8.33
C PRO A 297 21.11 1.18 9.70
N LYS A 298 21.20 0.35 10.75
CA LYS A 298 20.67 0.70 12.10
C LYS A 298 21.22 2.02 12.66
N GLU A 299 22.49 2.31 12.38
CA GLU A 299 23.19 3.52 12.84
C GLU A 299 23.22 4.62 11.77
N TYR A 300 22.40 4.53 10.71
CA TYR A 300 22.42 5.52 9.63
C TYR A 300 21.92 6.88 10.11
N PRO A 301 22.61 8.00 9.80
CA PRO A 301 22.16 9.33 10.15
C PRO A 301 20.73 9.63 9.65
N GLY A 302 19.86 10.11 10.55
CA GLY A 302 18.47 10.39 10.23
C GLY A 302 17.53 9.19 10.22
N ARG A 303 18.00 7.95 10.48
CA ARG A 303 17.11 6.79 10.66
C ARG A 303 16.11 7.00 11.79
N GLU A 304 16.56 7.59 12.90
CA GLU A 304 15.68 7.89 14.04
C GLU A 304 14.63 8.96 13.71
N ASP A 305 14.97 9.94 12.85
CA ASP A 305 13.99 10.90 12.34
C ASP A 305 12.87 10.17 11.56
N VAL A 306 13.25 9.23 10.69
CA VAL A 306 12.29 8.42 9.91
C VAL A 306 11.42 7.56 10.82
N ILE A 307 12.00 6.94 11.85
CA ILE A 307 11.23 6.16 12.86
C ILE A 307 10.23 7.04 13.59
N ASN A 308 10.62 8.24 14.00
CA ASN A 308 9.73 9.14 14.73
C ASN A 308 8.60 9.69 13.85
N ILE A 309 8.89 9.98 12.58
CA ILE A 309 7.86 10.35 11.58
C ILE A 309 6.89 9.17 11.35
N PHE A 310 7.41 7.96 11.25
CA PHE A 310 6.63 6.73 11.08
C PHE A 310 5.71 6.46 12.27
N LYS A 311 6.22 6.60 13.51
CA LYS A 311 5.43 6.49 14.75
C LYS A 311 4.28 7.50 14.78
N LYS A 312 4.56 8.77 14.48
CA LYS A 312 3.54 9.83 14.42
C LYS A 312 2.44 9.50 13.41
N GLN A 313 2.82 9.02 12.22
CA GLN A 313 1.84 8.61 11.22
C GLN A 313 1.01 7.40 11.70
N ALA A 314 1.63 6.39 12.32
CA ALA A 314 0.92 5.22 12.85
C ALA A 314 -0.14 5.62 13.88
N GLU A 315 0.20 6.51 14.82
CA GLU A 315 -0.73 7.11 15.79
C GLU A 315 -1.87 7.86 15.10
N GLY A 316 -1.54 8.65 14.07
CA GLY A 316 -2.49 9.35 13.21
C GLY A 316 -3.50 8.44 12.56
N ILE A 317 -3.01 7.42 11.85
CA ILE A 317 -3.84 6.45 11.15
C ILE A 317 -4.75 5.70 12.11
N ALA A 318 -4.26 5.29 13.28
CA ALA A 318 -5.08 4.60 14.28
C ALA A 318 -6.29 5.43 14.75
N ARG A 319 -6.16 6.77 14.86
CA ARG A 319 -7.27 7.66 15.26
C ARG A 319 -8.43 7.71 14.25
N TRP A 320 -8.16 7.46 12.97
CA TRP A 320 -9.13 7.59 11.88
C TRP A 320 -9.68 6.25 11.38
N GLN A 321 -9.43 5.16 12.10
CA GLN A 321 -10.00 3.84 11.78
C GLN A 321 -11.51 3.86 12.01
N SER A 322 -12.27 3.35 11.03
CA SER A 322 -13.73 3.28 11.14
C SER A 322 -14.18 2.04 11.93
N GLU A 323 -15.47 1.98 12.27
CA GLU A 323 -16.04 0.92 13.10
C GLU A 323 -15.89 -0.49 12.52
N ASN A 324 -15.77 -0.62 11.20
CA ASN A 324 -15.57 -1.91 10.53
C ASN A 324 -14.09 -2.23 10.24
N GLY A 325 -13.17 -1.45 10.83
CA GLY A 325 -11.73 -1.61 10.70
C GLY A 325 -11.10 -0.95 9.48
N LEU A 326 -11.87 -0.60 8.46
CA LEU A 326 -11.35 0.11 7.28
C LEU A 326 -11.18 1.61 7.53
N TRP A 327 -10.53 2.27 6.58
CA TRP A 327 -10.40 3.73 6.53
C TRP A 327 -11.19 4.33 5.38
N HIS A 328 -11.72 5.53 5.63
CA HIS A 328 -12.47 6.33 4.67
C HIS A 328 -11.56 6.90 3.58
N GLN A 329 -12.04 7.01 2.35
CA GLN A 329 -11.37 7.61 1.19
C GLN A 329 -10.75 8.98 1.53
N LEU A 330 -11.49 9.80 2.28
CA LEU A 330 -10.95 10.96 2.97
C LEU A 330 -10.91 10.63 4.46
N LEU A 331 -9.71 10.54 5.03
CA LEU A 331 -9.50 10.01 6.38
C LEU A 331 -10.29 10.78 7.45
N ASP A 332 -10.37 12.10 7.31
CA ASP A 332 -11.04 12.99 8.26
C ASP A 332 -12.55 13.20 7.95
N LYS A 333 -13.13 12.35 7.09
CA LYS A 333 -14.52 12.44 6.61
C LYS A 333 -15.20 11.07 6.65
N ASN A 334 -15.87 10.78 7.76
CA ASN A 334 -16.58 9.52 7.98
C ASN A 334 -17.85 9.34 7.12
N ASP A 335 -18.24 10.36 6.36
CA ASP A 335 -19.31 10.33 5.36
C ASP A 335 -18.77 10.03 3.94
N SER A 336 -17.45 9.92 3.76
CA SER A 336 -16.88 9.39 2.52
C SER A 336 -16.86 7.86 2.53
N TYR A 337 -16.78 7.21 1.36
CA TYR A 337 -16.82 5.75 1.30
C TYR A 337 -15.53 5.12 1.86
N LEU A 338 -15.62 3.89 2.34
CA LEU A 338 -14.46 3.12 2.82
C LEU A 338 -13.67 2.54 1.65
N GLU A 339 -12.35 2.62 1.70
CA GLU A 339 -11.48 2.32 0.55
C GLU A 339 -10.47 1.22 0.87
N THR A 340 -10.48 0.15 0.07
CA THR A 340 -9.75 -1.09 0.38
C THR A 340 -8.24 -0.95 0.22
N SER A 341 -7.76 -0.25 -0.81
CA SER A 341 -6.33 -0.19 -1.09
C SER A 341 -5.56 0.59 -0.02
N ALA A 342 -6.06 1.77 0.39
CA ALA A 342 -5.49 2.55 1.47
C ALA A 342 -5.53 1.80 2.80
N SER A 343 -6.64 1.13 3.10
CA SER A 343 -6.78 0.32 4.31
C SER A 343 -5.72 -0.78 4.36
N ALA A 344 -5.49 -1.48 3.24
CA ALA A 344 -4.41 -2.47 3.15
C ALA A 344 -3.01 -1.85 3.32
N MET A 345 -2.75 -0.65 2.78
CA MET A 345 -1.47 0.05 3.00
C MET A 345 -1.24 0.41 4.47
N PHE A 346 -2.30 0.80 5.19
CA PHE A 346 -2.24 1.08 6.62
C PHE A 346 -1.99 -0.18 7.43
N VAL A 347 -2.72 -1.26 7.15
CA VAL A 347 -2.47 -2.58 7.77
C VAL A 347 -1.03 -3.01 7.54
N PHE A 348 -0.52 -2.90 6.31
CA PHE A 348 0.87 -3.20 5.98
C PHE A 348 1.85 -2.39 6.83
N GLY A 349 1.70 -1.06 6.89
CA GLY A 349 2.60 -0.20 7.64
C GLY A 349 2.56 -0.50 9.14
N LEU A 350 1.36 -0.63 9.72
CA LEU A 350 1.18 -0.96 11.14
C LEU A 350 1.80 -2.33 11.46
N ALA A 351 1.45 -3.37 10.72
CA ALA A 351 1.94 -4.72 10.95
C ALA A 351 3.46 -4.81 10.78
N ARG A 352 4.03 -4.23 9.72
CA ARG A 352 5.48 -4.18 9.52
C ARG A 352 6.18 -3.41 10.63
N GLY A 353 5.63 -2.27 11.03
CA GLY A 353 6.14 -1.46 12.14
C GLY A 353 6.23 -2.25 13.45
N VAL A 354 5.17 -3.00 13.78
CA VAL A 354 5.14 -3.90 14.95
C VAL A 354 6.18 -5.01 14.80
N ASN A 355 6.16 -5.74 13.67
CA ASN A 355 7.06 -6.87 13.40
C ASN A 355 8.55 -6.48 13.51
N ARG A 356 8.89 -5.22 13.22
CA ARG A 356 10.24 -4.70 13.26
C ARG A 356 10.57 -3.90 14.53
N GLY A 357 9.60 -3.75 15.45
CA GLY A 357 9.76 -2.99 16.69
C GLY A 357 9.95 -1.49 16.49
N TRP A 358 9.44 -0.93 15.38
CA TRP A 358 9.47 0.51 15.13
C TRP A 358 8.34 1.24 15.85
N ILE A 359 7.21 0.56 16.08
CA ILE A 359 6.06 1.06 16.84
C ILE A 359 5.69 0.05 17.94
N ASP A 360 4.87 0.48 18.89
CA ASP A 360 4.47 -0.35 20.02
C ASP A 360 3.61 -1.56 19.59
N GLN A 361 3.69 -2.66 20.35
CA GLN A 361 2.93 -3.89 20.10
C GLN A 361 1.42 -3.65 20.12
N ASP A 362 0.93 -2.63 20.83
CA ASP A 362 -0.50 -2.29 20.89
C ASP A 362 -1.09 -1.98 19.50
N PHE A 363 -0.29 -1.50 18.55
CA PHE A 363 -0.73 -1.26 17.16
C PHE A 363 -1.06 -2.54 16.39
N SER A 364 -0.67 -3.72 16.88
CA SER A 364 -1.11 -5.01 16.31
C SER A 364 -2.63 -5.17 16.37
N TYR A 365 -3.30 -4.56 17.35
CA TYR A 365 -4.76 -4.57 17.44
C TYR A 365 -5.40 -3.81 16.28
N VAL A 366 -4.89 -2.60 16.01
CA VAL A 366 -5.36 -1.74 14.89
C VAL A 366 -5.15 -2.45 13.55
N ALA A 367 -4.00 -3.09 13.38
CA ALA A 367 -3.68 -3.86 12.18
C ALA A 367 -4.58 -5.09 11.99
N ASP A 368 -4.85 -5.86 13.06
CA ASP A 368 -5.70 -7.07 13.00
C ASP A 368 -7.16 -6.70 12.63
N ILE A 369 -7.73 -5.68 13.29
CA ILE A 369 -9.07 -5.19 12.97
C ILE A 369 -9.13 -4.58 11.56
N GLY A 370 -8.07 -3.88 11.15
CA GLY A 370 -7.97 -3.36 9.79
C GLY A 370 -7.90 -4.47 8.75
N TRP A 371 -7.20 -5.56 9.05
CA TRP A 371 -7.13 -6.72 8.17
C TRP A 371 -8.47 -7.44 8.06
N ASP A 372 -9.20 -7.61 9.16
CA ASP A 372 -10.58 -8.13 9.13
C ASP A 372 -11.47 -7.34 8.17
N GLY A 373 -11.43 -6.01 8.24
CA GLY A 373 -12.17 -5.15 7.31
C GLY A 373 -11.75 -5.32 5.85
N VAL A 374 -10.45 -5.53 5.58
CA VAL A 374 -9.94 -5.79 4.23
C VAL A 374 -10.45 -7.15 3.72
N LEU A 375 -10.50 -8.18 4.57
CA LEU A 375 -10.98 -9.51 4.19
C LEU A 375 -12.45 -9.50 3.76
N GLU A 376 -13.30 -8.67 4.38
CA GLU A 376 -14.71 -8.49 3.97
C GLU A 376 -14.87 -7.90 2.55
N ASN A 377 -13.79 -7.37 1.97
CA ASN A 377 -13.76 -6.81 0.61
C ASN A 377 -13.13 -7.75 -0.41
N ILE A 378 -12.94 -9.02 -0.04
CA ILE A 378 -12.40 -10.07 -0.89
C ILE A 378 -13.44 -11.19 -0.98
N ASP A 379 -13.87 -11.53 -2.19
CA ASP A 379 -14.82 -12.63 -2.38
C ASP A 379 -14.12 -14.01 -2.44
N GLU A 380 -14.94 -15.05 -2.53
CA GLU A 380 -14.50 -16.45 -2.55
C GLU A 380 -13.62 -16.78 -3.76
N GLU A 381 -13.73 -15.99 -4.84
CA GLU A 381 -12.90 -16.09 -6.04
C GLU A 381 -11.55 -15.37 -5.89
N GLY A 382 -11.35 -14.60 -4.81
CA GLY A 382 -10.15 -13.80 -4.60
C GLY A 382 -10.17 -12.48 -5.39
N HIS A 383 -11.36 -11.95 -5.70
CA HIS A 383 -11.48 -10.61 -6.24
C HIS A 383 -11.42 -9.58 -5.12
N VAL A 384 -10.50 -8.62 -5.24
CA VAL A 384 -10.36 -7.50 -4.31
C VAL A 384 -11.25 -6.36 -4.81
N LYS A 385 -12.22 -5.93 -3.99
CA LYS A 385 -13.24 -4.93 -4.34
C LYS A 385 -12.94 -3.57 -3.72
N ASN A 386 -13.70 -2.56 -4.13
CA ASN A 386 -13.69 -1.21 -3.56
C ASN A 386 -12.31 -0.50 -3.59
N ILE A 387 -11.57 -0.70 -4.69
CA ILE A 387 -10.29 -0.02 -4.93
C ILE A 387 -10.57 1.29 -5.68
N CYS A 388 -10.27 2.43 -5.08
CA CYS A 388 -10.39 3.73 -5.77
C CYS A 388 -9.46 3.77 -6.99
N VAL A 389 -9.94 4.22 -8.14
CA VAL A 389 -9.11 4.33 -9.36
C VAL A 389 -8.03 5.41 -9.24
N GLY A 390 -7.14 5.51 -10.24
CA GLY A 390 -6.19 6.61 -10.37
C GLY A 390 -6.82 7.98 -10.11
N THR A 391 -6.21 8.74 -9.20
CA THR A 391 -6.79 9.97 -8.65
C THR A 391 -5.69 11.03 -8.57
N GLY A 392 -5.94 12.17 -9.21
CA GLY A 392 -5.03 13.33 -9.17
C GLY A 392 -5.42 14.32 -8.08
N ILE A 393 -4.83 15.52 -8.14
CA ILE A 393 -5.20 16.62 -7.25
C ILE A 393 -6.31 17.46 -7.88
N MET A 394 -7.34 17.78 -7.10
CA MET A 394 -8.35 18.79 -7.42
C MET A 394 -8.63 19.69 -6.22
N PRO A 395 -9.06 20.95 -6.43
CA PRO A 395 -9.25 21.93 -5.36
C PRO A 395 -10.54 21.74 -4.55
N ALA A 396 -11.27 20.62 -4.72
CA ALA A 396 -12.54 20.37 -4.05
C ALA A 396 -12.65 18.93 -3.56
N LEU A 397 -13.11 18.76 -2.31
CA LEU A 397 -13.34 17.43 -1.72
C LEU A 397 -14.32 16.59 -2.54
N SER A 398 -15.32 17.22 -3.17
CA SER A 398 -16.32 16.53 -3.99
C SER A 398 -15.72 15.68 -5.11
N PHE A 399 -14.52 16.01 -5.59
CA PHE A 399 -13.77 15.18 -6.51
C PHE A 399 -13.36 13.84 -5.88
N TYR A 400 -12.81 13.88 -4.66
CA TYR A 400 -12.35 12.70 -3.93
C TYR A 400 -13.52 11.79 -3.49
N TYR A 401 -14.62 12.38 -3.02
CA TYR A 401 -15.85 11.65 -2.67
C TYR A 401 -16.43 10.87 -3.86
N LYS A 402 -16.28 11.40 -5.07
CA LYS A 402 -16.90 10.86 -6.29
C LYS A 402 -15.94 10.01 -7.12
N ARG A 403 -14.74 9.70 -6.62
CA ARG A 403 -13.82 8.83 -7.36
C ARG A 403 -14.45 7.43 -7.47
N PRO A 404 -14.53 6.86 -8.68
CA PRO A 404 -15.07 5.53 -8.84
C PRO A 404 -14.13 4.51 -8.21
N VAL A 405 -14.71 3.35 -7.90
CA VAL A 405 -13.99 2.18 -7.43
C VAL A 405 -14.11 1.06 -8.46
N GLU A 406 -13.08 0.23 -8.53
CA GLU A 406 -13.03 -0.96 -9.38
C GLU A 406 -12.50 -2.15 -8.58
N SER A 407 -12.60 -3.33 -9.18
CA SER A 407 -12.05 -4.56 -8.61
C SER A 407 -10.75 -4.96 -9.32
N ASN A 408 -9.87 -5.63 -8.58
CA ASN A 408 -8.68 -6.29 -9.12
C ASN A 408 -7.73 -5.34 -9.86
N ILE A 409 -7.60 -4.09 -9.43
CA ILE A 409 -6.54 -3.22 -9.98
C ILE A 409 -5.24 -3.51 -9.23
N PRO A 410 -4.08 -3.65 -9.90
CA PRO A 410 -2.79 -3.92 -9.24
C PRO A 410 -2.43 -2.93 -8.14
N MET A 411 -2.94 -1.69 -8.22
CA MET A 411 -2.73 -0.65 -7.19
C MET A 411 -3.36 -0.96 -5.83
N GLY A 412 -4.35 -1.86 -5.78
CA GLY A 412 -4.95 -2.35 -4.54
C GLY A 412 -4.57 -3.78 -4.20
N GLU A 413 -4.42 -4.66 -5.20
CA GLU A 413 -4.01 -6.05 -4.96
C GLU A 413 -2.59 -6.17 -4.41
N GLY A 414 -1.65 -5.36 -4.93
CA GLY A 414 -0.29 -5.30 -4.39
C GLY A 414 -0.30 -5.00 -2.89
N PRO A 415 -0.87 -3.86 -2.43
CA PRO A 415 -1.01 -3.57 -1.00
C PRO A 415 -1.69 -4.65 -0.17
N VAL A 416 -2.79 -5.25 -0.66
CA VAL A 416 -3.49 -6.34 0.05
C VAL A 416 -2.57 -7.54 0.28
N LEU A 417 -1.85 -7.95 -0.76
CA LEU A 417 -0.90 -9.07 -0.66
C LEU A 417 0.24 -8.75 0.32
N ARG A 418 0.82 -7.55 0.26
CA ARG A 418 1.89 -7.13 1.20
C ARG A 418 1.39 -7.07 2.64
N ALA A 419 0.19 -6.53 2.86
CA ALA A 419 -0.42 -6.43 4.18
C ALA A 419 -0.65 -7.81 4.80
N GLY A 420 -1.22 -8.75 4.03
CA GLY A 420 -1.46 -10.10 4.51
C GLY A 420 -0.17 -10.85 4.85
N VAL A 421 0.92 -10.65 4.10
CA VAL A 421 2.24 -11.22 4.42
C VAL A 421 2.76 -10.72 5.77
N GLU A 422 2.60 -9.43 6.08
CA GLU A 422 2.98 -8.88 7.39
C GLU A 422 2.06 -9.37 8.51
N ILE A 423 0.76 -9.49 8.26
CA ILE A 423 -0.20 -10.04 9.24
C ILE A 423 0.11 -11.50 9.58
N LEU A 424 0.49 -12.32 8.60
CA LEU A 424 0.85 -13.72 8.84
C LEU A 424 2.08 -13.86 9.77
N GLN A 425 2.96 -12.85 9.78
CA GLN A 425 4.14 -12.78 10.66
C GLN A 425 3.85 -12.15 12.02
N MET A 426 2.79 -11.33 12.10
CA MET A 426 2.50 -10.51 13.27
C MET A 426 2.00 -11.34 14.45
N GLU A 427 2.56 -11.04 15.63
CA GLU A 427 2.00 -11.49 16.89
C GLU A 427 0.70 -10.71 17.15
N LYS A 428 -0.39 -11.44 17.41
CA LYS A 428 -1.68 -10.80 17.72
C LYS A 428 -1.58 -10.02 19.03
N TYR A 429 -2.38 -8.95 19.11
CA TYR A 429 -2.57 -8.25 20.36
C TYR A 429 -3.14 -9.20 21.42
N HIS A 430 -2.54 -9.19 22.61
CA HIS A 430 -3.03 -9.91 23.77
C HIS A 430 -3.23 -8.90 24.89
N GLU A 431 -4.49 -8.56 25.19
CA GLU A 431 -4.78 -7.73 26.35
C GLU A 431 -4.29 -8.45 27.61
N LEU A 432 -3.31 -7.85 28.28
CA LEU A 432 -2.89 -8.32 29.60
C LEU A 432 -3.88 -7.76 30.62
N PRO A 433 -4.68 -8.60 31.31
CA PRO A 433 -5.62 -8.11 32.30
C PRO A 433 -4.88 -7.27 33.34
N ALA A 434 -5.43 -6.12 33.71
CA ALA A 434 -4.80 -5.23 34.70
C ALA A 434 -4.37 -5.99 35.97
N ARG A 435 -5.22 -6.91 36.44
CA ARG A 435 -4.94 -7.87 37.52
C ARG A 435 -3.59 -8.58 37.37
N ALA A 436 -3.27 -9.08 36.17
CA ALA A 436 -2.04 -9.84 35.93
C ALA A 436 -0.77 -8.98 36.07
N LYS A 437 -0.86 -7.66 35.89
CA LYS A 437 0.23 -6.71 36.17
C LYS A 437 0.27 -6.33 37.65
N TYR A 438 -0.87 -6.03 38.28
CA TYR A 438 -0.92 -5.67 39.70
C TYR A 438 -0.52 -6.84 40.63
N ASP A 439 -0.85 -8.08 40.27
CA ASP A 439 -0.45 -9.28 41.01
C ASP A 439 1.08 -9.48 41.01
N ARG A 440 1.84 -8.89 40.06
CA ARG A 440 3.32 -8.92 40.06
C ARG A 440 3.92 -8.07 41.17
N ILE A 441 3.30 -6.94 41.51
CA ILE A 441 3.74 -6.08 42.61
C ILE A 441 3.75 -6.88 43.93
N ILE A 442 2.76 -7.74 44.12
CA ILE A 442 2.67 -8.60 45.32
C ILE A 442 3.67 -9.77 45.26
N LYS A 443 3.94 -10.31 44.07
CA LYS A 443 4.89 -11.42 43.89
C LYS A 443 6.36 -11.01 44.01
N GLU A 444 6.71 -9.79 43.61
CA GLU A 444 8.07 -9.25 43.69
C GLU A 444 8.38 -8.61 45.06
N ALA A 445 7.34 -8.36 45.88
CA ALA A 445 7.47 -7.86 47.25
C ALA A 445 7.66 -8.96 48.31
N ASN A 446 7.59 -10.24 47.93
CA ASN A 446 7.90 -11.40 48.75
C ASN A 446 9.15 -12.09 48.20
#